data_AF-S2E6P8-F1
#
_entry.id   AF-S2E6P8-F1
#
_cell.length_a   1.000
_cell.length_b   1.000
_cell.length_c   1.000
_cell.angle_alpha   90.00
_cell.angle_beta   90.00
_cell.angle_gamma   90.00
#
_symmetry.space_group_name_H-M   'P 1'
#
loop_
_entity.id
_entity.type
_entity.pdbx_description
1 polymer ?
#
loop_
_entity_poly.entity_id
_entity_poly.type
_entity_poly.pdbx_seq_one_letter_code
_entity_poly.pdbx_strand_id
1 'polypeptide(L)'
;MKLKISFLQVLAMSLLLVVFSCGEKDEPRLSPIVGTWAYSSYNLDIAINGQPIVQFLQAIGASAQEAQEAANEIKDEFFSDEDFEGTELIFDANGNYEIRQNGTLDESGTYELLENDTKLRLTSSEDVTDFTVRQLTNNRLGISFTEEESDDFFGIGLPVLVKVELELNFVK
;
A
#
# COMPACT_ATOMS: atom_id res chain seq x y z
N MET A 1 53.22 30.27 -53.74
CA MET A 1 53.04 28.82 -53.58
C MET A 1 51.65 28.62 -52.98
N LYS A 2 50.67 28.17 -53.77
CA LYS A 2 49.25 28.07 -53.35
C LYS A 2 48.98 26.65 -52.85
N LEU A 3 48.58 26.49 -51.58
CA LEU A 3 48.10 25.20 -51.07
C LEU A 3 46.76 24.86 -51.75
N LYS A 4 46.71 23.73 -52.44
CA LYS A 4 45.46 23.14 -52.96
C LYS A 4 44.85 22.28 -51.85
N ILE A 5 43.78 22.77 -51.23
CA ILE A 5 42.96 21.96 -50.32
C ILE A 5 41.99 21.14 -51.17
N SER A 6 42.08 19.81 -51.07
CA SER A 6 41.19 18.88 -51.76
C SER A 6 39.86 18.79 -51.04
N PHE A 7 38.76 18.93 -51.78
CA PHE A 7 37.37 18.86 -51.31
C PHE A 7 37.01 17.51 -50.66
N LEU A 8 37.88 16.50 -50.79
CA LEU A 8 37.68 15.14 -50.27
C LEU A 8 38.08 14.97 -48.79
N GLN A 9 38.81 15.91 -48.18
CA GLN A 9 39.28 15.79 -46.79
C GLN A 9 38.34 16.40 -45.75
N VAL A 10 37.35 17.19 -46.16
CA VAL A 10 36.36 17.79 -45.25
C VAL A 10 35.22 16.81 -44.91
N LEU A 11 34.99 15.80 -45.76
CA LEU A 11 33.90 14.83 -45.58
C LEU A 11 34.22 13.71 -44.57
N ALA A 12 35.50 13.49 -44.24
CA ALA A 12 35.92 12.42 -43.34
C ALA A 12 35.84 12.80 -41.84
N MET A 13 35.62 14.07 -41.52
CA MET A 13 35.66 14.59 -40.14
C MET A 13 34.28 14.88 -39.54
N SER A 14 33.21 14.76 -40.36
CA SER A 14 31.81 14.90 -39.93
C SER A 14 31.11 13.58 -39.63
N LEU A 15 31.76 12.43 -39.83
CA LEU A 15 31.17 11.09 -39.59
C LEU A 15 31.50 10.49 -38.22
N LEU A 16 32.27 11.19 -37.37
CA LEU A 16 32.71 10.70 -36.05
C LEU A 16 31.81 11.14 -34.87
N LEU A 17 30.66 11.76 -35.12
CA LEU A 17 29.76 12.27 -34.08
C LEU A 17 28.45 11.48 -33.90
N VAL A 18 28.28 10.29 -34.50
CA VAL A 18 26.99 9.57 -34.51
C VAL A 18 26.99 8.23 -33.74
N VAL A 19 27.93 7.98 -32.82
CA VAL A 19 28.02 6.66 -32.10
C VAL A 19 28.09 6.71 -30.57
N PHE A 20 27.69 7.80 -29.92
CA PHE A 20 27.54 7.84 -28.44
C PHE A 20 26.18 8.35 -27.95
N SER A 21 25.10 8.07 -28.69
CA SER A 21 23.76 8.03 -28.08
C SER A 21 23.37 6.57 -27.94
N CYS A 22 23.99 5.92 -26.95
CA CYS A 22 23.45 4.72 -26.33
C CYS A 22 22.23 5.20 -25.53
N GLY A 23 21.13 5.50 -26.23
CA GLY A 23 19.83 5.49 -25.60
C GLY A 23 19.58 4.05 -25.22
N GLU A 24 19.89 3.71 -23.96
CA GLU A 24 19.26 2.54 -23.33
C GLU A 24 17.78 2.70 -23.64
N LYS A 25 17.26 1.80 -24.46
CA LYS A 25 15.82 1.67 -24.60
C LYS A 25 15.38 1.26 -23.21
N ASP A 26 14.92 2.24 -22.42
CA ASP A 26 14.23 1.98 -21.17
C ASP A 26 13.09 1.03 -21.53
N GLU A 27 13.32 -0.27 -21.31
CA GLU A 27 12.24 -1.22 -21.27
C GLU A 27 11.25 -0.67 -20.26
N PRO A 28 9.95 -0.58 -20.59
CA PRO A 28 8.98 0.01 -19.70
C PRO A 28 9.06 -0.74 -18.37
N ARG A 29 9.60 -0.06 -17.35
CA ARG A 29 9.70 -0.62 -16.00
C ARG A 29 8.28 -0.80 -15.52
N LEU A 30 7.85 -2.06 -15.42
CA LEU A 30 6.55 -2.39 -14.85
C LEU A 30 6.49 -1.81 -13.43
N SER A 31 5.35 -1.18 -13.10
CA SER A 31 5.15 -0.64 -11.76
C SER A 31 5.32 -1.78 -10.72
N PRO A 32 6.02 -1.56 -9.60
CA PRO A 32 6.27 -2.60 -8.60
C PRO A 32 5.01 -3.31 -8.09
N ILE A 33 3.86 -2.62 -8.13
CA ILE A 33 2.56 -3.14 -7.70
C ILE A 33 2.02 -4.25 -8.61
N VAL A 34 2.41 -4.31 -9.88
CA VAL A 34 1.91 -5.32 -10.82
C VAL A 34 2.36 -6.72 -10.39
N GLY A 35 1.42 -7.65 -10.22
CA GLY A 35 1.64 -9.02 -9.80
C GLY A 35 0.59 -9.53 -8.82
N THR A 36 0.83 -10.72 -8.29
CA THR A 36 0.00 -11.36 -7.26
C THR A 36 0.66 -11.18 -5.90
N TRP A 37 -0.13 -10.80 -4.90
CA TRP A 37 0.30 -10.46 -3.56
C TRP A 37 -0.47 -11.33 -2.56
N ALA A 38 0.20 -12.33 -2.00
CA ALA A 38 -0.38 -13.18 -0.98
C ALA A 38 -0.33 -12.47 0.38
N TYR A 39 -1.42 -12.55 1.13
CA TYR A 39 -1.48 -12.09 2.51
C TYR A 39 -0.34 -12.71 3.34
N SER A 40 0.27 -11.88 4.19
CA SER A 40 1.37 -12.28 5.07
C SER A 40 1.07 -12.04 6.55
N SER A 41 0.51 -10.88 6.90
CA SER A 41 0.22 -10.50 8.28
C SER A 41 -0.64 -9.25 8.32
N TYR A 42 -1.33 -9.03 9.44
CA TYR A 42 -1.93 -7.75 9.77
C TYR A 42 -1.35 -7.16 11.05
N ASN A 43 -1.55 -5.86 11.25
CA ASN A 43 -1.41 -5.19 12.54
C ASN A 43 -2.66 -4.34 12.76
N LEU A 44 -3.27 -4.46 13.94
CA LEU A 44 -4.43 -3.69 14.34
C LEU A 44 -4.06 -2.77 15.50
N ASP A 45 -4.17 -1.48 15.28
CA ASP A 45 -3.98 -0.45 16.30
C ASP A 45 -5.31 0.22 16.62
N ILE A 46 -5.63 0.27 17.91
CA ILE A 46 -6.85 0.90 18.43
C ILE A 46 -6.43 2.01 19.38
N ALA A 47 -6.98 3.20 19.17
CA ALA A 47 -6.79 4.34 20.05
C ALA A 47 -8.13 4.92 20.49
N ILE A 48 -8.25 5.28 21.77
CA ILE A 48 -9.42 5.92 22.34
C ILE A 48 -9.00 7.31 22.83
N ASN A 49 -9.68 8.36 22.34
CA ASN A 49 -9.33 9.75 22.57
C ASN A 49 -7.85 10.07 22.26
N GLY A 50 -7.31 9.44 21.22
CA GLY A 50 -5.91 9.60 20.79
C GLY A 50 -4.88 8.85 21.66
N GLN A 51 -5.31 8.07 22.66
CA GLN A 51 -4.43 7.22 23.46
C GLN A 51 -4.51 5.77 22.98
N PRO A 52 -3.39 5.03 22.86
CA PRO A 52 -3.43 3.59 22.59
C PRO A 52 -4.31 2.87 23.61
N ILE A 53 -5.09 1.87 23.16
CA ILE A 53 -6.12 1.21 23.99
C ILE A 53 -5.60 0.72 25.35
N VAL A 54 -4.39 0.15 25.40
CA VAL A 54 -3.76 -0.29 26.66
C VAL A 54 -3.55 0.89 27.61
N GLN A 55 -3.09 2.03 27.10
CA GLN A 55 -2.88 3.24 27.91
C GLN A 55 -4.20 3.84 28.39
N PHE A 56 -5.24 3.82 27.54
CA PHE A 56 -6.58 4.26 27.91
C PHE A 56 -7.15 3.40 29.05
N LEU A 57 -7.07 2.06 28.93
CA LEU A 57 -7.55 1.13 29.96
C LEU A 57 -6.82 1.33 31.30
N GLN A 58 -5.51 1.56 31.26
CA GLN A 58 -4.74 1.89 32.46
C GLN A 58 -5.17 3.24 33.06
N ALA A 59 -5.44 4.24 32.23
CA ALA A 59 -5.89 5.56 32.68
C ALA A 59 -7.25 5.52 33.38
N ILE A 60 -8.12 4.56 33.03
CA ILE A 60 -9.41 4.35 33.71
C ILE A 60 -9.36 3.35 34.87
N GLY A 61 -8.16 2.85 35.21
CA GLY A 61 -7.90 2.12 36.46
C GLY A 61 -7.56 0.63 36.33
N ALA A 62 -7.42 0.09 35.12
CA ALA A 62 -6.94 -1.29 34.95
C ALA A 62 -5.45 -1.39 35.31
N SER A 63 -5.02 -2.53 35.85
CA SER A 63 -3.60 -2.84 35.98
C SER A 63 -2.95 -3.04 34.60
N ALA A 64 -1.61 -3.02 34.55
CA ALA A 64 -0.91 -3.20 33.28
C ALA A 64 -1.21 -4.55 32.61
N GLN A 65 -1.39 -5.62 33.40
CA GLN A 65 -1.73 -6.94 32.90
C GLN A 65 -3.17 -6.99 32.38
N GLU A 66 -4.14 -6.54 33.19
CA GLU A 66 -5.56 -6.53 32.80
C GLU A 66 -5.79 -5.68 31.54
N ALA A 67 -5.14 -4.52 31.43
CA ALA A 67 -5.23 -3.67 30.26
C ALA A 67 -4.70 -4.34 28.99
N GLN A 68 -3.63 -5.14 29.10
CA GLN A 68 -3.07 -5.85 27.96
C GLN A 68 -3.97 -7.02 27.53
N GLU A 69 -4.49 -7.77 28.49
CA GLU A 69 -5.40 -8.90 28.23
C GLU A 69 -6.70 -8.41 27.57
N ALA A 70 -7.34 -7.38 28.14
CA ALA A 70 -8.55 -6.78 27.57
C ALA A 70 -8.30 -6.14 26.20
N ALA A 71 -7.15 -5.49 25.99
CA ALA A 71 -6.80 -4.94 24.69
C ALA A 71 -6.63 -6.03 23.62
N ASN A 72 -6.04 -7.17 23.99
CA ASN A 72 -5.90 -8.30 23.07
C ASN A 72 -7.27 -8.92 22.75
N GLU A 73 -8.11 -9.13 23.76
CA GLU A 73 -9.49 -9.65 23.57
C GLU A 73 -10.29 -8.75 22.63
N ILE A 74 -10.25 -7.43 22.83
CA ILE A 74 -10.92 -6.47 21.94
C ILE A 74 -10.36 -6.56 20.51
N LYS A 75 -9.03 -6.67 20.34
CA LYS A 75 -8.43 -6.78 19.00
C LYS A 75 -8.86 -8.07 18.30
N ASP A 76 -8.86 -9.19 19.02
CA ASP A 76 -9.28 -10.51 18.53
C ASP A 76 -10.78 -10.53 18.16
N GLU A 77 -11.61 -9.68 18.78
CA GLU A 77 -13.03 -9.51 18.40
C GLU A 77 -13.22 -8.74 17.08
N PHE A 78 -12.30 -7.83 16.73
CA PHE A 78 -12.38 -7.07 15.47
C PHE A 78 -11.89 -7.89 14.29
N PHE A 79 -10.71 -8.48 14.43
CA PHE A 79 -10.05 -9.24 13.37
C PHE A 79 -9.20 -10.37 13.97
N SER A 80 -9.13 -11.46 13.23
CA SER A 80 -8.28 -12.60 13.47
C SER A 80 -7.45 -12.92 12.23
N ASP A 81 -6.39 -13.71 12.37
CA ASP A 81 -5.61 -14.16 11.20
C ASP A 81 -6.47 -14.95 10.20
N GLU A 82 -7.51 -15.65 10.69
CA GLU A 82 -8.42 -16.45 9.86
C GLU A 82 -9.25 -15.58 8.90
N ASP A 83 -9.50 -14.31 9.23
CA ASP A 83 -10.29 -13.39 8.39
C ASP A 83 -9.54 -13.02 7.10
N PHE A 84 -8.20 -13.03 7.14
CA PHE A 84 -7.35 -12.66 6.02
C PHE A 84 -6.64 -13.85 5.36
N GLU A 85 -6.66 -15.02 5.99
CA GLU A 85 -5.98 -16.21 5.49
C GLU A 85 -6.45 -16.56 4.06
N GLY A 86 -5.49 -16.82 3.18
CA GLY A 86 -5.75 -17.14 1.78
C GLY A 86 -6.18 -15.95 0.91
N THR A 87 -6.09 -14.71 1.42
CA THR A 87 -6.32 -13.50 0.63
C THR A 87 -5.16 -13.25 -0.33
N GLU A 88 -5.49 -12.98 -1.60
CA GLU A 88 -4.57 -12.57 -2.64
C GLU A 88 -5.05 -11.29 -3.32
N LEU A 89 -4.17 -10.29 -3.47
CA LEU A 89 -4.41 -9.13 -4.31
C LEU A 89 -3.67 -9.30 -5.63
N ILE A 90 -4.37 -9.15 -6.75
CA ILE A 90 -3.80 -9.34 -8.08
C ILE A 90 -3.94 -8.03 -8.83
N PHE A 91 -2.84 -7.43 -9.26
CA PHE A 91 -2.82 -6.20 -10.05
C PHE A 91 -2.20 -6.45 -11.42
N ASP A 92 -2.91 -6.08 -12.49
CA ASP A 92 -2.40 -6.18 -13.85
C ASP A 92 -1.76 -4.86 -14.34
N ALA A 93 -1.04 -4.92 -15.46
CA ALA A 93 -0.41 -3.75 -16.08
C ALA A 93 -1.40 -2.81 -16.79
N ASN A 94 -2.67 -3.20 -16.92
CA ASN A 94 -3.72 -2.41 -17.55
C ASN A 94 -4.51 -1.56 -16.55
N GLY A 95 -4.20 -1.67 -15.26
CA GLY A 95 -4.89 -0.92 -14.20
C GLY A 95 -6.08 -1.66 -13.60
N ASN A 96 -6.20 -2.98 -13.78
CA ASN A 96 -7.25 -3.80 -13.16
C ASN A 96 -6.72 -4.51 -11.91
N TYR A 97 -7.61 -4.74 -10.94
CA TYR A 97 -7.33 -5.59 -9.79
C TYR A 97 -8.37 -6.70 -9.60
N GLU A 98 -7.95 -7.76 -8.93
CA GLU A 98 -8.81 -8.77 -8.33
C GLU A 98 -8.39 -8.98 -6.87
N ILE A 99 -9.36 -9.18 -5.99
CA ILE A 99 -9.19 -9.72 -4.65
C ILE A 99 -9.74 -11.13 -4.67
N ARG A 100 -8.94 -12.10 -4.22
CA ARG A 100 -9.37 -13.49 -4.10
C ARG A 100 -9.19 -13.96 -2.68
N GLN A 101 -10.13 -14.75 -2.19
CA GLN A 101 -10.00 -15.46 -0.92
C GLN A 101 -10.06 -16.96 -1.20
N ASN A 102 -9.00 -17.68 -0.83
CA ASN A 102 -8.87 -19.12 -1.07
C ASN A 102 -9.12 -19.50 -2.54
N GLY A 103 -8.63 -18.66 -3.47
CA GLY A 103 -8.76 -18.84 -4.92
C GLY A 103 -10.13 -18.48 -5.51
N THR A 104 -11.11 -18.10 -4.69
CA THR A 104 -12.42 -17.61 -5.14
C THR A 104 -12.36 -16.10 -5.33
N LEU A 105 -12.90 -15.60 -6.45
CA LEU A 105 -13.01 -14.16 -6.69
C LEU A 105 -13.99 -13.54 -5.67
N ASP A 106 -13.50 -12.57 -4.92
CA ASP A 106 -14.28 -11.82 -3.94
C ASP A 106 -14.67 -10.45 -4.53
N GLU A 107 -13.68 -9.68 -4.96
CA GLU A 107 -13.88 -8.35 -5.55
C GLU A 107 -13.02 -8.16 -6.81
N SER A 108 -13.45 -7.29 -7.73
CA SER A 108 -12.62 -6.84 -8.84
C SER A 108 -12.99 -5.44 -9.31
N GLY A 109 -12.06 -4.78 -10.00
CA GLY A 109 -12.26 -3.43 -10.50
C GLY A 109 -10.99 -2.84 -11.09
N THR A 110 -10.86 -1.52 -10.98
CA THR A 110 -9.67 -0.78 -11.41
C THR A 110 -8.90 -0.21 -10.21
N TYR A 111 -7.59 -0.07 -10.35
CA TYR A 111 -6.74 0.53 -9.32
C TYR A 111 -5.93 1.70 -9.86
N GLU A 112 -5.62 2.64 -8.97
CA GLU A 112 -4.72 3.76 -9.23
C GLU A 112 -3.75 3.96 -8.06
N LEU A 113 -2.47 4.17 -8.39
CA LEU A 113 -1.50 4.71 -7.44
C LEU A 113 -1.47 6.24 -7.56
N LEU A 114 -1.74 6.90 -6.44
CA LEU A 114 -1.87 8.35 -6.31
C LEU A 114 -0.76 8.89 -5.39
N GLU A 115 -0.58 10.21 -5.43
CA GLU A 115 0.27 10.93 -4.47
C GLU A 115 1.76 10.48 -4.43
N ASN A 116 2.31 10.06 -5.57
CA ASN A 116 3.65 9.44 -5.68
C ASN A 116 3.72 8.08 -4.97
N ASP A 117 2.74 7.22 -5.26
CA ASP A 117 2.64 5.84 -4.79
C ASP A 117 2.41 5.69 -3.27
N THR A 118 2.01 6.77 -2.58
CA THR A 118 1.67 6.73 -1.14
C THR A 118 0.21 6.44 -0.88
N LYS A 119 -0.62 6.40 -1.92
CA LYS A 119 -2.05 6.12 -1.82
C LYS A 119 -2.48 5.17 -2.93
N LEU A 120 -3.18 4.09 -2.56
CA LEU A 120 -3.76 3.12 -3.46
C LEU A 120 -5.27 3.30 -3.45
N ARG A 121 -5.86 3.61 -4.60
CA ARG A 121 -7.31 3.66 -4.78
C ARG A 121 -7.76 2.40 -5.50
N LEU A 122 -8.72 1.70 -4.93
CA LEU A 122 -9.47 0.62 -5.58
C LEU A 122 -10.86 1.15 -5.95
N THR A 123 -11.34 0.79 -7.13
CA THR A 123 -12.68 1.18 -7.62
C THR A 123 -13.35 -0.04 -8.21
N SER A 124 -14.38 -0.54 -7.52
CA SER A 124 -15.24 -1.62 -8.00
C SER A 124 -16.59 -1.07 -8.48
N SER A 125 -17.52 -1.95 -8.82
CA SER A 125 -18.89 -1.55 -9.13
C SER A 125 -19.68 -1.07 -7.91
N GLU A 126 -19.24 -1.44 -6.70
CA GLU A 126 -19.97 -1.18 -5.46
C GLU A 126 -19.41 0.03 -4.71
N ASP A 127 -18.09 0.20 -4.68
CA ASP A 127 -17.45 1.25 -3.89
C ASP A 127 -16.11 1.74 -4.46
N VAL A 128 -15.61 2.82 -3.87
CA VAL A 128 -14.26 3.35 -4.06
C VAL A 128 -13.55 3.38 -2.71
N THR A 129 -12.52 2.54 -2.58
CA THR A 129 -11.77 2.38 -1.33
C THR A 129 -10.37 2.96 -1.48
N ASP A 130 -9.99 3.83 -0.55
CA ASP A 130 -8.66 4.45 -0.49
C ASP A 130 -7.83 3.82 0.64
N PHE A 131 -6.66 3.30 0.29
CA PHE A 131 -5.66 2.81 1.22
C PHE A 131 -4.43 3.72 1.24
N THR A 132 -3.84 3.88 2.42
CA THR A 132 -2.49 4.45 2.53
C THR A 132 -1.48 3.36 2.21
N VAL A 133 -0.53 3.62 1.31
CA VAL A 133 0.57 2.70 1.01
C VAL A 133 1.70 2.97 1.99
N ARG A 134 1.92 2.03 2.91
CA ARG A 134 3.02 2.06 3.89
C ARG A 134 4.33 1.55 3.31
N GLN A 135 4.26 0.59 2.40
CA GLN A 135 5.41 0.02 1.73
C GLN A 135 5.04 -0.49 0.34
N LEU A 136 5.84 -0.16 -0.67
CA LEU A 136 5.74 -0.75 -2.00
C LEU A 136 7.14 -1.03 -2.55
N THR A 137 7.46 -2.30 -2.71
CA THR A 137 8.71 -2.79 -3.31
C THR A 137 8.39 -3.87 -4.32
N ASN A 138 9.39 -4.54 -4.90
CA ASN A 138 9.12 -5.66 -5.81
C ASN A 138 8.51 -6.89 -5.10
N ASN A 139 8.73 -7.04 -3.79
CA ASN A 139 8.39 -8.26 -3.02
C ASN A 139 7.56 -7.99 -1.75
N ARG A 140 7.27 -6.72 -1.44
CA ARG A 140 6.46 -6.34 -0.28
C ARG A 140 5.49 -5.23 -0.61
N LEU A 141 4.25 -5.40 -0.19
CA LEU A 141 3.18 -4.41 -0.23
C LEU A 141 2.60 -4.30 1.17
N GLY A 142 2.67 -3.12 1.76
CA GLY A 142 2.01 -2.78 3.02
C GLY A 142 1.01 -1.68 2.75
N ILE A 143 -0.27 -1.93 3.07
CA ILE A 143 -1.35 -0.96 2.95
C ILE A 143 -2.05 -0.80 4.29
N SER A 144 -2.58 0.38 4.58
CA SER A 144 -3.36 0.61 5.79
C SER A 144 -4.65 1.36 5.51
N PHE A 145 -5.67 1.01 6.28
CA PHE A 145 -6.96 1.68 6.35
C PHE A 145 -7.15 2.25 7.76
N THR A 146 -7.82 3.39 7.86
CA THR A 146 -8.09 4.04 9.13
C THR A 146 -9.54 4.48 9.18
N GLU A 147 -10.21 4.10 10.25
CA GLU A 147 -11.56 4.50 10.56
C GLU A 147 -11.61 5.19 11.92
N GLU A 148 -12.43 6.23 12.03
CA GLU A 148 -12.59 7.01 13.24
C GLU A 148 -14.08 7.24 13.49
N GLU A 149 -14.57 6.82 14.65
CA GLU A 149 -15.95 7.01 15.08
C GLU A 149 -16.00 7.66 16.46
N SER A 150 -16.94 8.57 16.67
CA SER A 150 -17.16 9.22 17.95
C SER A 150 -18.58 8.98 18.45
N ASP A 151 -18.70 8.20 19.52
CA ASP A 151 -20.00 7.86 20.14
C ASP A 151 -19.86 7.58 21.65
N ASP A 152 -20.98 7.48 22.36
CA ASP A 152 -21.07 7.08 23.77
C ASP A 152 -21.04 5.55 23.91
N PHE A 153 -19.97 4.94 23.43
CA PHE A 153 -19.76 3.47 23.48
C PHE A 153 -19.87 2.88 24.89
N PHE A 154 -19.68 3.70 25.92
CA PHE A 154 -19.72 3.28 27.33
C PHE A 154 -21.03 3.62 28.05
N GLY A 155 -21.99 4.28 27.38
CA GLY A 155 -23.28 4.67 27.98
C GLY A 155 -23.14 5.64 29.16
N ILE A 156 -22.08 6.45 29.18
CA ILE A 156 -21.75 7.40 30.24
C ILE A 156 -22.22 8.83 29.92
N GLY A 157 -22.92 9.03 28.81
CA GLY A 157 -23.42 10.31 28.34
C GLY A 157 -22.32 11.23 27.78
N LEU A 158 -21.12 10.71 27.51
CA LEU A 158 -20.00 11.44 26.94
C LEU A 158 -19.43 10.66 25.76
N PRO A 159 -19.35 11.27 24.55
CA PRO A 159 -18.76 10.59 23.42
C PRO A 159 -17.26 10.38 23.65
N VAL A 160 -16.77 9.23 23.23
CA VAL A 160 -15.34 8.94 23.09
C VAL A 160 -15.02 8.79 21.61
N LEU A 161 -13.85 9.24 21.20
CA LEU A 161 -13.35 9.03 19.84
C LEU A 161 -12.59 7.72 19.81
N VAL A 162 -13.09 6.74 19.06
CA VAL A 162 -12.38 5.49 18.77
C VAL A 162 -11.78 5.61 17.38
N LYS A 163 -10.47 5.36 17.29
CA LYS A 163 -9.72 5.25 16.04
C LYS A 163 -9.24 3.83 15.89
N VAL A 164 -9.53 3.23 14.75
CA VAL A 164 -9.03 1.91 14.35
C VAL A 164 -8.13 2.09 13.14
N GLU A 165 -6.92 1.56 13.22
CA GLU A 165 -5.98 1.51 12.12
C GLU A 165 -5.60 0.06 11.85
N LEU A 166 -5.98 -0.44 10.68
CA LEU A 166 -5.65 -1.77 10.20
C LEU A 166 -4.55 -1.64 9.14
N GLU A 167 -3.40 -2.26 9.37
CA GLU A 167 -2.35 -2.42 8.39
C GLU A 167 -2.31 -3.87 7.91
N LEU A 168 -2.39 -4.06 6.59
CA LEU A 168 -2.27 -5.36 5.93
C LEU A 168 -0.96 -5.41 5.16
N ASN A 169 -0.24 -6.51 5.32
CA ASN A 169 1.03 -6.76 4.66
C ASN A 169 0.94 -7.98 3.76
N PHE A 170 1.47 -7.84 2.56
CA PHE A 170 1.46 -8.84 1.50
C PHE A 170 2.85 -9.04 0.90
N VAL A 171 3.06 -10.24 0.35
CA VAL A 171 4.30 -10.65 -0.30
C VAL A 171 4.02 -11.25 -1.68
N LYS A 172 4.98 -11.13 -2.60
CA LYS A 172 4.91 -11.66 -3.97
C LYS A 172 5.81 -12.88 -4.12
#